data_AF-A0A847AWE2-F1
#
_entry.id   AF-A0A847AWE2-F1
#
_cell.length_a   1.000
_cell.length_b   1.000
_cell.length_c   1.000
_cell.angle_alpha   90.00
_cell.angle_beta   90.00
_cell.angle_gamma   90.00
#
_symmetry.space_group_name_H-M   'P 1'
#
loop_
_entity.id
_entity.type
_entity.pdbx_description
1 polymer ?
#
loop_
_entity_poly.entity_id
_entity_poly.type
_entity_poly.pdbx_seq_one_letter_code
_entity_poly.pdbx_strand_id
1 'polypeptide(L)'
;MLDLFNSISLIYVLNICMAMIIIFLERKDPTATLAWVLVLLIFPGVGFLLYLLLSQNFSRKQLFIMKIYAKKSFGDYLRIQKELFNSGGLKFNDKNIENYKDLIKMNLFYHNFSYTQNNEVTIYTDGNKKFEDLFKAIEEAKNHIHMEYYI
;
A
#
# COMPACT_ATOMS: atom_id res chain seq x y z
N MET A 1 13.11 -34.60 40.12
CA MET A 1 13.56 -34.92 38.74
C MET A 1 12.39 -35.12 37.79
N LEU A 2 11.43 -36.01 38.10
CA LEU A 2 10.24 -36.25 37.27
C LEU A 2 9.41 -34.97 36.97
N ASP A 3 9.24 -34.08 37.94
CA ASP A 3 8.48 -32.82 37.73
C ASP A 3 9.17 -31.84 36.79
N LEU A 4 10.52 -31.87 36.76
CA LEU A 4 11.31 -31.04 35.85
C LEU A 4 11.16 -31.55 34.40
N PHE A 5 11.22 -32.87 34.22
CA PHE A 5 11.01 -33.51 32.90
C PHE A 5 9.59 -33.26 32.38
N ASN A 6 8.57 -33.36 33.23
CA ASN A 6 7.18 -33.08 32.85
C ASN A 6 6.99 -31.61 32.45
N SER A 7 7.61 -30.68 33.18
CA SER A 7 7.54 -29.25 32.89
C SER A 7 8.21 -28.89 31.55
N ILE A 8 9.37 -29.50 31.26
CA ILE A 8 10.08 -29.33 29.98
C ILE A 8 9.24 -29.90 28.83
N SER A 9 8.68 -31.11 28.99
CA SER A 9 7.82 -31.74 27.98
C SER A 9 6.60 -30.86 27.64
N LEU A 10 5.96 -30.27 28.66
CA LEU A 10 4.82 -29.38 28.48
C LEU A 10 5.18 -28.14 27.63
N ILE A 11 6.35 -27.54 27.87
CA ILE A 11 6.83 -26.38 27.10
C ILE A 11 7.01 -26.73 25.62
N TYR A 12 7.56 -27.90 25.31
CA TYR A 12 7.75 -28.35 23.92
C TYR A 12 6.41 -28.64 23.23
N VAL A 13 5.45 -29.27 23.91
CA VAL A 13 4.10 -29.49 23.36
C VAL A 13 3.43 -28.15 23.03
N LEU A 14 3.52 -27.18 23.95
CA LEU A 14 2.96 -25.85 23.73
C LEU A 14 3.63 -25.14 22.54
N ASN A 15 4.96 -25.26 22.43
CA ASN A 15 5.73 -24.69 21.34
C ASN A 15 5.31 -25.26 19.97
N ILE A 16 5.15 -26.58 19.86
CA ILE A 16 4.73 -27.23 18.61
C ILE A 16 3.32 -26.77 18.21
N CYS A 17 2.37 -26.73 19.15
CA CYS A 17 1.02 -26.21 18.87
C CYS A 17 1.07 -24.76 18.37
N MET A 18 1.96 -23.96 18.94
CA MET A 18 2.13 -22.55 18.59
C MET A 18 2.79 -22.34 17.23
N ALA A 19 3.80 -23.14 16.90
CA ALA A 19 4.39 -23.17 15.56
C ALA A 19 3.35 -23.55 14.50
N MET A 20 2.48 -24.53 14.79
CA MET A 20 1.36 -24.86 13.90
C MET A 20 0.41 -23.68 13.71
N ILE A 21 0.01 -23.00 14.79
CA ILE A 21 -0.85 -21.81 14.69
C ILE A 21 -0.22 -20.74 13.80
N ILE A 22 1.07 -20.47 13.96
CA ILE A 22 1.79 -19.45 13.18
C ILE A 22 1.85 -19.81 11.69
N ILE A 23 2.07 -21.08 11.35
CA ILE A 23 2.02 -21.56 9.95
C ILE A 23 0.66 -21.27 9.30
N PHE A 24 -0.44 -21.43 10.03
CA PHE A 24 -1.77 -21.12 9.51
C PHE A 24 -2.08 -19.62 9.49
N LEU A 25 -1.56 -18.85 10.45
CA LEU A 25 -1.81 -17.41 10.56
C LEU A 25 -1.05 -16.59 9.52
N GLU A 26 0.22 -16.94 9.27
CA GLU A 26 1.15 -16.23 8.38
C GLU A 26 1.03 -16.73 6.92
N ARG A 27 -0.20 -16.98 6.47
CA ARG A 27 -0.55 -17.66 5.20
C ARG A 27 -0.05 -16.98 3.91
N LYS A 28 0.59 -15.82 3.98
CA LYS A 28 0.90 -14.94 2.84
C LYS A 28 2.39 -14.75 2.55
N ASP A 29 3.27 -15.10 3.49
CA ASP A 29 4.72 -14.96 3.31
C ASP A 29 5.46 -16.19 3.85
N PRO A 30 5.75 -17.19 2.99
CA PRO A 30 6.39 -18.43 3.42
C PRO A 30 7.79 -18.20 4.02
N THR A 31 8.48 -17.12 3.62
CA THR A 31 9.81 -16.78 4.15
C THR A 31 9.71 -16.31 5.59
N ALA A 32 8.75 -15.42 5.88
CA ALA A 32 8.49 -14.94 7.24
C ALA A 32 8.05 -16.09 8.16
N THR A 33 7.18 -16.99 7.66
CA THR A 33 6.73 -18.17 8.41
C THR A 33 7.90 -19.07 8.80
N LEU A 34 8.81 -19.38 7.88
CA LEU A 34 9.98 -20.21 8.14
C LEU A 34 10.92 -19.56 9.17
N ALA A 35 11.13 -18.25 9.09
CA ALA A 35 11.92 -17.51 10.07
C ALA A 35 11.31 -17.61 11.48
N TRP A 36 9.99 -17.46 11.61
CA TRP A 36 9.32 -17.57 12.91
C TRP A 36 9.31 -18.99 13.48
N VAL A 37 9.11 -20.01 12.63
CA VAL A 37 9.23 -21.42 13.04
C VAL A 37 10.64 -21.70 13.56
N LEU A 38 11.68 -21.19 12.89
CA LEU A 38 13.06 -21.33 13.34
C LEU A 38 13.30 -20.66 14.71
N VAL A 39 12.79 -19.44 14.91
CA VAL A 39 12.91 -18.72 16.19
C VAL A 39 12.22 -19.48 17.33
N LEU A 40 11.04 -20.08 17.09
CA LEU A 40 10.33 -20.90 18.07
C LEU A 40 11.09 -22.18 18.42
N LEU A 41 11.74 -22.80 17.43
CA LEU A 41 12.56 -24.00 17.63
C LEU A 41 13.83 -23.71 18.45
N ILE A 42 14.51 -22.58 18.18
CA ILE A 42 15.74 -22.20 18.88
C ILE A 42 15.45 -21.68 20.29
N PHE A 43 14.35 -20.94 20.48
CA PHE A 43 13.99 -20.30 21.75
C PHE A 43 12.63 -20.76 22.26
N PRO A 44 12.51 -21.97 22.83
CA PRO A 44 11.23 -22.45 23.30
C PRO A 44 10.64 -21.57 24.42
N GLY A 45 9.36 -21.22 24.28
CA GLY A 45 8.65 -20.29 25.17
C GLY A 45 8.90 -18.82 24.84
N VAL A 46 10.16 -18.38 24.79
CA VAL A 46 10.53 -16.96 24.53
C VAL A 46 10.22 -16.54 23.10
N GLY A 47 10.40 -17.43 22.13
CA GLY A 47 10.14 -17.16 20.71
C GLY A 47 8.70 -16.71 20.43
N PHE A 48 7.73 -17.13 21.24
CA PHE A 48 6.35 -16.69 21.10
C PHE A 48 6.13 -15.24 21.53
N LEU A 49 6.76 -14.82 22.63
CA LEU A 49 6.70 -13.43 23.07
C LEU A 49 7.33 -12.53 21.99
N LEU A 50 8.46 -12.95 21.41
CA LEU A 50 9.09 -12.25 20.30
C LEU A 50 8.17 -12.19 19.08
N TYR A 51 7.50 -13.28 18.73
CA TYR A 51 6.51 -13.31 17.65
C TYR A 51 5.40 -12.28 17.87
N LEU A 52 4.77 -12.25 19.05
CA LEU A 52 3.67 -11.32 19.32
C LEU A 52 4.08 -9.84 19.21
N LEU A 53 5.33 -9.52 19.57
CA LEU A 53 5.84 -8.15 19.54
C LEU A 53 6.29 -7.72 18.13
N LEU A 54 6.95 -8.61 17.39
CA LEU A 54 7.65 -8.27 16.14
C LEU A 54 6.91 -8.72 14.87
N SER A 55 5.99 -9.70 14.95
CA SER A 55 5.20 -10.14 13.78
C SER A 55 4.12 -9.10 13.37
N GLN A 56 3.79 -8.16 14.26
CA GLN A 56 2.78 -7.14 13.98
C GLN A 56 3.22 -6.18 12.86
N ASN A 57 2.61 -6.33 11.68
CA ASN A 57 2.76 -5.39 10.57
C ASN A 57 1.91 -4.13 10.77
N PHE A 58 2.37 -3.20 11.62
CA PHE A 58 1.68 -1.93 11.91
C PHE A 58 1.45 -1.04 10.67
N SER A 59 2.34 -1.14 9.67
CA SER A 59 2.28 -0.36 8.43
C SER A 59 0.99 -0.59 7.64
N ARG A 60 0.46 -1.83 7.60
CA ARG A 60 -0.76 -2.15 6.85
C ARG A 60 -2.00 -1.47 7.41
N LYS A 61 -2.11 -1.37 8.74
CA LYS A 61 -3.24 -0.71 9.39
C LYS A 61 -3.22 0.80 9.11
N GLN A 62 -2.04 1.41 9.19
CA GLN A 62 -1.88 2.85 8.91
C GLN A 62 -2.14 3.17 7.43
N LEU A 63 -1.62 2.36 6.50
CA LEU A 63 -1.92 2.48 5.06
C LEU A 63 -3.42 2.33 4.77
N PHE A 64 -4.09 1.38 5.43
CA PHE A 64 -5.54 1.22 5.29
C PHE A 64 -6.32 2.45 5.78
N ILE A 65 -5.92 3.00 6.93
CA ILE A 65 -6.53 4.21 7.49
C ILE A 65 -6.29 5.40 6.54
N MET A 66 -5.08 5.59 6.03
CA MET A 66 -4.76 6.64 5.05
C MET A 66 -5.62 6.51 3.78
N LYS A 67 -5.82 5.28 3.28
CA LYS A 67 -6.72 5.02 2.14
C LYS A 67 -8.17 5.43 2.45
N ILE A 68 -8.67 5.19 3.66
CA ILE A 68 -10.01 5.61 4.06
C ILE A 68 -10.13 7.14 4.08
N TYR A 69 -9.16 7.84 4.68
CA TYR A 69 -9.17 9.31 4.73
C TYR A 69 -9.06 9.95 3.35
N ALA A 70 -8.16 9.45 2.50
CA ALA A 70 -8.02 9.90 1.12
C ALA A 70 -9.33 9.69 0.33
N LYS A 71 -9.96 8.51 0.49
CA LYS A 71 -11.25 8.21 -0.14
C LYS A 71 -12.37 9.13 0.34
N LYS A 72 -12.37 9.52 1.62
CA LYS A 72 -13.39 10.43 2.17
C LYS A 72 -13.22 11.85 1.62
N SER A 73 -12.00 12.40 1.64
CA SER A 73 -11.75 13.77 1.20
C SER A 73 -11.87 13.94 -0.32
N PHE A 74 -11.40 12.96 -1.10
CA PHE A 74 -11.42 13.02 -2.56
C PHE A 74 -12.73 12.46 -3.16
N GLY A 75 -13.43 11.61 -2.41
CA GLY A 75 -14.67 10.97 -2.85
C GLY A 75 -15.80 11.95 -3.11
N ASP A 76 -15.94 13.00 -2.30
CA ASP A 76 -16.97 14.02 -2.50
C ASP A 76 -16.74 14.83 -3.79
N TYR A 77 -15.48 15.19 -4.07
CA TYR A 77 -15.11 15.87 -5.31
C TYR A 77 -15.42 15.00 -6.54
N LEU A 78 -15.03 13.72 -6.51
CA LEU A 78 -15.32 12.77 -7.58
C LEU A 78 -16.82 12.54 -7.77
N ARG A 79 -17.59 12.49 -6.68
CA ARG A 79 -19.05 12.34 -6.73
C ARG A 79 -19.68 13.50 -7.47
N ILE A 80 -19.34 14.74 -7.07
CA ILE A 80 -19.82 15.95 -7.74
C ILE A 80 -19.41 15.95 -9.22
N GLN A 81 -18.17 15.60 -9.54
CA GLN A 81 -17.71 15.57 -10.93
C GLN A 81 -18.44 14.51 -11.76
N LYS A 82 -18.75 13.34 -11.20
CA LYS A 82 -19.58 12.29 -11.85
C LYS A 82 -21.02 12.76 -12.09
N GLU A 83 -21.63 13.43 -11.11
CA GLU A 83 -22.97 14.03 -11.23
C GLU A 83 -23.01 15.09 -12.34
N LEU A 84 -22.01 15.98 -12.38
CA LEU A 84 -21.87 17.00 -13.43
C LEU A 84 -21.61 16.37 -14.81
N PHE A 85 -20.82 15.30 -14.89
CA PHE A 85 -20.57 14.60 -16.15
C PHE A 85 -21.86 13.99 -16.71
N ASN A 86 -22.65 13.29 -15.88
CA ASN A 86 -23.90 12.64 -16.31
C ASN A 86 -25.02 13.63 -16.64
N SER A 87 -25.09 14.77 -15.92
CA SER A 87 -26.07 15.82 -16.16
C SER A 87 -25.70 16.76 -17.31
N GLY A 88 -24.51 16.61 -17.90
CA GLY A 88 -23.97 17.53 -18.89
C GLY A 88 -23.56 18.90 -18.32
N GLY A 89 -23.54 19.06 -17.00
CA GLY A 89 -23.12 20.27 -16.30
C GLY A 89 -21.60 20.46 -16.22
N LEU A 90 -20.80 19.44 -16.56
CA LEU A 90 -19.34 19.55 -16.56
C LEU A 90 -18.89 20.44 -17.73
N LYS A 91 -18.30 21.59 -17.41
CA LYS A 91 -17.80 22.54 -18.41
C LYS A 91 -16.45 22.10 -18.96
N PHE A 92 -16.34 22.08 -20.28
CA PHE A 92 -15.11 21.81 -20.99
C PHE A 92 -14.61 23.08 -21.69
N ASN A 93 -13.32 23.38 -21.53
CA ASN A 93 -12.67 24.56 -22.11
C ASN A 93 -12.21 24.29 -23.55
N ASP A 94 -11.87 23.04 -23.88
CA ASP A 94 -11.44 22.62 -25.21
C ASP A 94 -12.63 22.05 -26.01
N LYS A 95 -12.75 22.47 -27.27
CA LYS A 95 -13.79 22.00 -28.20
C LYS A 95 -13.52 20.59 -28.72
N ASN A 96 -12.26 20.14 -28.71
CA ASN A 96 -11.86 18.82 -29.17
C ASN A 96 -12.19 17.70 -28.16
N ILE A 97 -12.76 18.06 -27.01
CA ILE A 97 -13.02 17.13 -25.91
C ILE A 97 -14.01 16.03 -26.24
N GLU A 98 -14.89 16.25 -27.22
CA GLU A 98 -15.93 15.29 -27.59
C GLU A 98 -15.29 13.97 -28.06
N ASN A 99 -14.14 14.04 -28.72
CA ASN A 99 -13.37 12.86 -29.16
C ASN A 99 -12.78 12.05 -28.01
N TYR A 100 -12.65 12.64 -26.81
CA TYR A 100 -12.02 12.03 -25.64
C TYR A 100 -13.00 11.79 -24.48
N LYS A 101 -14.29 12.07 -24.69
CA LYS A 101 -15.33 12.01 -23.65
C LYS A 101 -15.48 10.61 -23.04
N ASP A 102 -15.33 9.58 -23.87
CA ASP A 102 -15.36 8.18 -23.41
C ASP A 102 -14.16 7.84 -22.53
N LEU A 103 -12.97 8.37 -22.84
CA LEU A 103 -11.78 8.19 -22.00
C LEU A 103 -11.93 8.93 -20.67
N ILE A 104 -12.50 10.13 -20.68
CA ILE A 104 -12.81 10.89 -19.46
C ILE A 104 -13.80 10.10 -18.61
N LYS A 105 -14.88 9.58 -19.21
CA LYS A 105 -15.86 8.74 -18.54
C LYS A 105 -15.20 7.50 -17.94
N MET A 106 -14.37 6.80 -18.70
CA MET A 106 -13.71 5.59 -18.24
C MET A 106 -12.86 5.87 -16.99
N ASN A 107 -12.00 6.88 -17.06
CA ASN A 107 -11.12 7.26 -15.96
C ASN A 107 -11.90 7.72 -14.72
N LEU A 108 -12.94 8.52 -14.93
CA LEU A 108 -13.75 9.05 -13.83
C LEU A 108 -14.55 7.96 -13.12
N PHE A 109 -15.23 7.08 -13.87
CA PHE A 109 -16.17 6.12 -13.29
C PHE A 109 -15.50 4.84 -12.80
N TYR A 110 -14.49 4.33 -13.50
CA TYR A 110 -13.86 3.04 -13.17
C TYR A 110 -12.55 3.19 -12.38
N HIS A 111 -11.77 4.22 -12.69
CA HIS A 111 -10.47 4.43 -12.05
C HIS A 111 -10.47 5.50 -10.95
N ASN A 112 -11.59 6.22 -10.78
CA ASN A 112 -11.73 7.32 -9.82
C ASN A 112 -10.67 8.43 -10.04
N PHE A 113 -10.29 8.67 -11.28
CA PHE A 113 -9.44 9.80 -11.66
C PHE A 113 -10.30 10.97 -12.10
N SER A 114 -10.08 12.13 -11.48
CA SER A 114 -10.77 13.35 -11.88
C SER A 114 -10.21 13.91 -13.18
N TYR A 115 -11.11 14.43 -14.01
CA TYR A 115 -10.74 15.27 -15.14
C TYR A 115 -10.28 16.65 -14.66
N THR A 116 -9.11 17.07 -15.12
CA THR A 116 -8.53 18.40 -14.88
C THR A 116 -8.31 19.13 -16.20
N GLN A 117 -8.28 20.46 -16.15
CA GLN A 117 -8.12 21.32 -17.32
C GLN A 117 -7.03 22.35 -17.04
N ASN A 118 -6.46 22.92 -18.11
CA ASN A 118 -5.40 23.92 -18.03
C ASN A 118 -4.13 23.38 -17.32
N ASN A 119 -3.79 22.10 -17.57
CA ASN A 119 -2.57 21.51 -17.05
C ASN A 119 -1.36 21.98 -17.88
N GLU A 120 -0.26 22.31 -17.21
CA GLU A 120 1.03 22.50 -17.85
C GLU A 120 1.74 21.14 -17.93
N VAL A 121 2.07 20.71 -19.14
CA VAL A 121 2.65 19.38 -19.40
C VAL A 121 3.89 19.55 -20.24
N THR A 122 5.01 19.03 -19.74
CA THR A 122 6.26 18.92 -20.50
C THR A 122 6.40 17.49 -21.00
N ILE A 123 6.56 17.32 -22.31
CA ILE A 123 6.74 16.01 -22.94
C ILE A 123 8.23 15.81 -23.23
N TYR A 124 8.79 14.73 -22.70
CA TYR A 124 10.17 14.33 -22.97
C TYR A 124 10.19 13.19 -24.00
N THR A 125 10.98 13.38 -25.05
CA THR A 125 11.29 12.34 -26.05
C THR A 125 12.73 11.82 -25.92
N ASP A 126 13.53 12.45 -25.06
CA ASP A 126 14.91 12.07 -24.74
C ASP A 126 15.02 11.80 -23.23
N GLY A 127 15.53 10.63 -22.88
CA GLY A 127 15.72 10.21 -21.50
C GLY A 127 16.72 11.09 -20.75
N ASN A 128 17.80 11.54 -21.39
CA ASN A 128 18.82 12.35 -20.74
C ASN A 128 18.23 13.67 -20.23
N LYS A 129 17.44 14.35 -21.08
CA LYS A 129 16.75 15.59 -20.71
C LYS A 129 15.77 15.38 -19.56
N LYS A 130 14.99 14.28 -19.61
CA LYS A 130 14.06 13.93 -18.52
C LYS A 130 14.78 13.74 -17.20
N PHE A 131 15.95 13.09 -17.21
CA PHE A 131 16.72 12.84 -15.99
C PHE A 131 17.43 14.09 -15.47
N GLU A 132 17.95 14.94 -16.36
CA GLU A 132 18.50 16.25 -15.99
C GLU A 132 17.45 17.10 -15.24
N ASP A 133 16.25 17.25 -15.80
CA ASP A 133 15.17 18.01 -15.17
C ASP A 133 14.66 17.35 -13.88
N LEU A 134 14.63 16.00 -13.82
CA LEU A 134 14.30 15.29 -12.59
C LEU A 134 15.30 15.61 -11.46
N PHE A 135 16.60 15.51 -11.73
CA PHE A 135 17.63 15.75 -10.71
C PHE A 135 17.61 17.19 -10.25
N LYS A 136 17.39 18.14 -11.16
CA LYS A 136 17.20 19.54 -10.82
C LYS A 136 15.97 19.75 -9.92
N ALA A 137 14.83 19.16 -10.27
CA ALA A 137 13.62 19.25 -9.45
C ALA A 137 13.80 18.65 -8.05
N ILE A 138 14.61 17.59 -7.93
CA ILE A 138 14.99 16.98 -6.64
C ILE A 138 15.86 17.95 -5.83
N GLU A 139 16.86 18.59 -6.44
CA GLU A 139 17.75 19.55 -5.79
C GLU A 139 17.00 20.82 -5.31
N GLU A 140 16.02 21.28 -6.08
CA GLU A 140 15.23 22.47 -5.77
C GLU A 140 14.07 22.23 -4.79
N ALA A 141 13.76 20.96 -4.47
CA ALA A 141 12.63 20.61 -3.62
C ALA A 141 12.83 21.06 -2.16
N LYS A 142 11.85 21.81 -1.62
CA LYS A 142 11.96 22.40 -0.26
C LYS A 142 11.26 21.60 0.84
N ASN A 143 10.19 20.88 0.51
CA ASN A 143 9.31 20.25 1.51
C ASN A 143 9.31 18.73 1.43
N HIS A 144 9.00 18.19 0.25
CA HIS A 144 8.86 16.76 0.06
C HIS A 144 9.13 16.37 -1.40
N ILE A 145 9.63 15.15 -1.58
CA ILE A 145 9.78 14.49 -2.87
C ILE A 145 8.99 13.19 -2.76
N HIS A 146 7.98 13.02 -3.61
CA HIS A 146 7.25 11.76 -3.76
C HIS A 146 7.76 11.06 -5.02
N MET A 147 8.26 9.84 -4.87
CA MET A 147 8.95 9.12 -5.93
C MET A 147 8.47 7.65 -5.96
N GLU A 148 8.05 7.18 -7.13
CA GLU A 148 7.70 5.79 -7.42
C GLU A 148 8.45 5.37 -8.69
N TYR A 149 9.39 4.42 -8.56
CA TYR A 149 10.22 3.92 -9.66
C TYR A 149 10.23 2.40 -9.66
N TYR A 150 10.24 1.82 -10.85
CA TYR A 150 10.54 0.40 -11.05
C TYR A 150 12.05 0.23 -11.20
N ILE A 151 12.61 -0.83 -10.60
CA ILE A 151 14.02 -1.23 -10.72
C ILE A 151 14.11 -2.38 -11.73
#